data_AF-A0A9X3YI70-F1
#
_entry.id   AF-A0A9X3YI70-F1
#
_cell.length_a   1.000
_cell.length_b   1.000
_cell.length_c   1.000
_cell.angle_alpha   90.00
_cell.angle_beta   90.00
_cell.angle_gamma   90.00
#
_symmetry.space_group_name_H-M   'P 1'
#
loop_
_entity.id
_entity.type
_entity.pdbx_description
1 polymer ?
#
loop_
_entity_poly.entity_id
_entity_poly.type
_entity_poly.pdbx_seq_one_letter_code
_entity_poly.pdbx_strand_id
1 'polypeptide(L)'
;MALCSIGGVGLYMAFPARSVPNSTGNIVFFTWNGEGAFGTPKPVVYTAGGGAAVYPKTTLPVSLIEFGGALLLAFADSANNNAIQVLRNTGGNTAWTQLTAAVKSANGQPVRTHSALSLVEYGGAVVLVVNDNNGNIYTHGYEPKANRWVDYLISGTSNGNGVSAPLQTKYGLSAVSFGGDAYVVFTDKANGAPSIMTTATGT
;
A
#
# COMPACT_ATOMS: atom_id res chain seq x y z
N MET A 1 3.56 -6.39 8.33
CA MET A 1 2.89 -5.52 9.32
C MET A 1 3.06 -4.10 8.83
N ALA A 2 2.02 -3.27 8.94
CA ALA A 2 2.05 -1.86 8.61
C ALA A 2 1.58 -1.04 9.81
N LEU A 3 2.18 0.15 9.98
CA LEU A 3 1.93 1.08 11.07
C LEU A 3 1.65 2.46 10.48
N CYS A 4 0.67 3.16 11.03
CA CYS A 4 0.32 4.50 10.62
C CYS A 4 -0.22 5.29 11.81
N SER A 5 0.20 6.53 11.98
CA SER A 5 -0.41 7.46 12.93
C SER A 5 -1.29 8.46 12.18
N ILE A 6 -2.47 8.75 12.71
CA ILE A 6 -3.25 9.94 12.29
C ILE A 6 -2.99 11.02 13.35
N GLY A 7 -2.56 12.20 12.90
CA GLY A 7 -2.15 13.31 13.78
C GLY A 7 -3.15 13.58 14.90
N GLY A 8 -2.74 13.32 16.15
CA GLY A 8 -3.53 13.57 17.35
C GLY A 8 -4.68 12.60 17.63
N VAL A 9 -4.91 11.57 16.79
CA VAL A 9 -6.01 10.61 16.96
C VAL A 9 -5.53 9.28 17.53
N GLY A 10 -4.41 8.76 17.04
CA GLY A 10 -3.88 7.49 17.52
C GLY A 10 -2.88 6.83 16.58
N LEU A 11 -2.34 5.69 17.04
CA LEU A 11 -1.53 4.77 16.26
C LEU A 11 -2.38 3.60 15.79
N TYR A 12 -2.21 3.26 14.52
CA TYR A 12 -2.96 2.21 13.85
C TYR A 12 -1.99 1.16 13.31
N MET A 13 -2.40 -0.11 13.39
CA MET A 13 -1.60 -1.22 12.91
C MET A 13 -2.48 -2.17 12.09
N ALA A 14 -1.95 -2.65 10.97
CA ALA A 14 -2.57 -3.71 10.17
C ALA A 14 -1.55 -4.81 9.85
N PHE A 15 -1.96 -6.06 9.91
CA PHE A 15 -1.12 -7.16 9.43
C PHE A 15 -1.92 -8.40 9.03
N PRO A 16 -1.35 -9.23 8.12
CA PRO A 16 -1.87 -10.57 7.86
C PRO A 16 -1.65 -11.45 9.10
N ALA A 17 -2.72 -12.06 9.60
CA ALA A 17 -2.70 -13.04 10.68
C ALA A 17 -2.98 -14.45 10.11
N ARG A 18 -2.31 -15.47 10.64
CA ARG A 18 -2.54 -16.87 10.21
C ARG A 18 -3.88 -17.43 10.68
N SER A 19 -4.45 -16.87 11.75
CA SER A 19 -5.71 -17.29 12.34
C SER A 19 -6.49 -16.07 12.79
N VAL A 20 -7.63 -15.82 12.13
CA VAL A 20 -8.58 -14.79 12.55
C VAL A 20 -9.85 -15.54 12.97
N PRO A 21 -10.22 -15.52 14.26
CA PRO A 21 -11.40 -16.24 14.74
C PRO A 21 -12.66 -15.83 13.96
N ASN A 22 -13.42 -16.81 13.48
CA ASN A 22 -14.70 -16.62 12.79
C ASN A 22 -14.65 -15.77 11.51
N SER A 23 -13.48 -15.67 10.87
CA SER A 23 -13.26 -14.87 9.67
C SER A 23 -12.80 -15.75 8.50
N THR A 24 -13.39 -15.57 7.33
CA THR A 24 -12.85 -16.12 6.08
C THR A 24 -11.65 -15.31 5.58
N GLY A 25 -11.47 -14.07 6.05
CA GLY A 25 -10.33 -13.19 5.79
C GLY A 25 -9.20 -13.36 6.80
N ASN A 26 -8.07 -12.73 6.53
CA ASN A 26 -6.87 -12.91 7.35
C ASN A 26 -6.11 -11.61 7.64
N ILE A 27 -6.68 -10.44 7.42
CA ILE A 27 -6.08 -9.16 7.83
C ILE A 27 -6.75 -8.69 9.12
N VAL A 28 -5.93 -8.34 10.12
CA VAL A 28 -6.38 -7.76 11.39
C VAL A 28 -5.91 -6.32 11.52
N PHE A 29 -6.69 -5.53 12.24
CA PHE A 29 -6.47 -4.11 12.48
C PHE A 29 -6.53 -3.80 13.98
N PHE A 30 -5.62 -2.94 14.42
CA PHE A 30 -5.52 -2.44 15.80
C PHE A 30 -5.56 -0.92 15.82
N THR A 31 -6.12 -0.40 16.89
CA THR A 31 -6.13 1.03 17.21
C THR A 31 -5.50 1.22 18.58
N TRP A 32 -4.68 2.25 18.72
CA TRP A 32 -4.17 2.72 20.00
C TRP A 32 -4.44 4.21 20.10
N ASN A 33 -5.26 4.58 21.08
CA ASN A 33 -5.82 5.93 21.20
C ASN A 33 -5.13 6.72 22.33
N GLY A 34 -3.96 6.28 22.81
CA GLY A 34 -3.20 6.96 23.86
C GLY A 34 -3.50 6.51 25.31
N GLU A 35 -4.48 5.65 25.55
CA GLU A 35 -4.82 5.16 26.89
C GLU A 35 -4.43 3.67 27.09
N GLY A 36 -3.21 3.43 27.56
CA GLY A 36 -2.83 2.23 28.32
C GLY A 36 -2.64 0.88 27.59
N ALA A 37 -3.30 0.60 26.46
CA ALA A 37 -3.11 -0.67 25.72
C ALA A 37 -3.59 -0.59 24.25
N PHE A 38 -2.99 -1.41 23.36
CA PHE A 38 -3.56 -1.65 22.04
C PHE A 38 -4.96 -2.26 22.19
N GLY A 39 -5.93 -1.75 21.43
CA GLY A 39 -7.27 -2.33 21.39
C GLY A 39 -7.25 -3.78 20.89
N THR A 40 -8.29 -4.55 21.23
CA THR A 40 -8.45 -5.93 20.75
C THR A 40 -8.36 -5.96 19.22
N PRO A 41 -7.54 -6.86 18.63
CA PRO A 41 -7.47 -7.03 17.18
C PRO A 41 -8.86 -7.27 16.59
N LYS A 42 -9.21 -6.53 15.54
CA LYS A 42 -10.46 -6.71 14.82
C LYS A 42 -10.18 -7.14 13.38
N PRO A 43 -10.95 -8.10 12.82
CA PRO A 43 -10.86 -8.41 11.41
C PRO A 43 -11.11 -7.14 10.58
N VAL A 44 -10.31 -6.93 9.54
CA VAL A 44 -10.66 -5.95 8.51
C VAL A 44 -11.85 -6.52 7.75
N VAL A 45 -12.92 -5.74 7.63
CA VAL A 45 -14.11 -6.08 6.84
C VAL A 45 -14.48 -4.85 6.04
N TYR A 46 -14.79 -5.03 4.76
CA TYR A 46 -15.19 -3.93 3.89
C TYR A 46 -16.42 -4.27 3.07
N THR A 47 -17.14 -3.24 2.63
CA THR A 47 -18.27 -3.41 1.72
C THR A 47 -17.79 -3.17 0.29
N ALA A 48 -17.98 -4.17 -0.58
CA ALA A 48 -17.82 -3.99 -2.03
C ALA A 48 -19.14 -3.49 -2.65
N GLY A 49 -19.13 -3.07 -3.92
CA GLY A 49 -20.28 -2.45 -4.61
C GLY A 49 -21.61 -3.23 -4.64
N GLY A 50 -21.67 -4.45 -4.10
CA GLY A 50 -22.90 -5.25 -3.91
C GLY A 50 -23.47 -5.25 -2.49
N GLY A 51 -22.94 -4.45 -1.55
CA GLY A 51 -23.49 -4.31 -0.19
C GLY A 51 -23.16 -5.45 0.79
N ALA A 52 -22.68 -6.60 0.30
CA ALA A 52 -22.22 -7.69 1.15
C ALA A 52 -20.87 -7.38 1.82
N ALA A 53 -20.70 -7.85 3.05
CA ALA A 53 -19.45 -7.80 3.77
C ALA A 53 -18.40 -8.71 3.10
N VAL A 54 -17.24 -8.14 2.81
CA VAL A 54 -16.09 -8.83 2.21
C VAL A 54 -14.96 -8.87 3.22
N TYR A 55 -14.34 -10.05 3.32
CA TYR A 55 -13.24 -10.32 4.22
C TYR A 55 -11.96 -10.45 3.38
N PRO A 56 -11.01 -9.50 3.49
CA PRO A 56 -9.81 -9.51 2.68
C PRO A 56 -8.90 -10.67 3.06
N LYS A 57 -8.28 -11.26 2.05
CA LYS A 57 -7.28 -12.31 2.20
C LYS A 57 -5.97 -11.88 1.54
N THR A 58 -4.86 -12.06 2.23
CA THR A 58 -3.53 -11.85 1.67
C THR A 58 -2.50 -12.75 2.31
N THR A 59 -1.55 -13.24 1.52
CA THR A 59 -0.37 -13.95 2.03
C THR A 59 0.87 -13.07 2.06
N LEU A 60 0.73 -11.80 1.65
CA LEU A 60 1.81 -10.85 1.47
C LEU A 60 1.75 -9.74 2.52
N PRO A 61 2.82 -8.94 2.67
CA PRO A 61 2.77 -7.72 3.46
C PRO A 61 1.65 -6.77 3.00
N VAL A 62 1.15 -5.99 3.96
CA VAL A 62 0.19 -4.91 3.74
C VAL A 62 0.88 -3.57 3.92
N SER A 63 0.30 -2.49 3.40
CA SER A 63 0.76 -1.12 3.63
C SER A 63 -0.37 -0.25 4.16
N LEU A 64 -0.06 0.67 5.08
CA LEU A 64 -1.02 1.53 5.76
C LEU A 64 -0.46 2.95 5.82
N ILE A 65 -1.20 3.94 5.32
CA ILE A 65 -0.86 5.37 5.42
C ILE A 65 -2.07 6.20 5.84
N GLU A 66 -1.82 7.44 6.25
CA GLU A 66 -2.84 8.48 6.40
C GLU A 66 -2.87 9.31 5.11
N PHE A 67 -4.06 9.69 4.68
CA PHE A 67 -4.25 10.59 3.56
C PHE A 67 -5.59 11.32 3.69
N GLY A 68 -5.54 12.65 3.79
CA GLY A 68 -6.72 13.50 3.85
C GLY A 68 -7.66 13.18 5.04
N GLY A 69 -7.09 12.88 6.20
CA GLY A 69 -7.79 12.51 7.43
C GLY A 69 -8.32 11.08 7.47
N ALA A 70 -7.93 10.22 6.53
CA ALA A 70 -8.37 8.84 6.44
C ALA A 70 -7.20 7.86 6.39
N LEU A 71 -7.40 6.66 6.93
CA LEU A 71 -6.46 5.55 6.73
C LEU A 71 -6.68 4.93 5.36
N LEU A 72 -5.59 4.66 4.65
CA LEU A 72 -5.57 3.86 3.43
C LEU A 72 -4.77 2.59 3.66
N LEU A 73 -5.41 1.43 3.42
CA LEU A 73 -4.82 0.10 3.56
C LEU A 73 -4.71 -0.55 2.18
N ALA A 74 -3.48 -0.81 1.72
CA ALA A 74 -3.22 -1.61 0.52
C ALA A 74 -2.86 -3.05 0.88
N PHE A 75 -3.38 -3.99 0.10
CA PHE A 75 -3.02 -5.40 0.18
C PHE A 75 -3.16 -6.07 -1.19
N ALA A 76 -2.43 -7.17 -1.37
CA ALA A 76 -2.60 -8.05 -2.52
C ALA A 76 -3.67 -9.09 -2.18
N ASP A 77 -4.79 -9.07 -2.91
CA ASP A 77 -5.92 -9.97 -2.66
C ASP A 77 -5.63 -11.37 -3.20
N SER A 78 -5.29 -12.30 -2.31
CA SER A 78 -4.97 -13.68 -2.66
C SER A 78 -6.15 -14.44 -3.26
N ALA A 79 -7.40 -14.01 -3.00
CA ALA A 79 -8.58 -14.61 -3.61
C ALA A 79 -8.76 -14.18 -5.08
N ASN A 80 -8.12 -13.09 -5.48
CA ASN A 80 -8.20 -12.53 -6.82
C ASN A 80 -6.83 -12.51 -7.51
N ASN A 81 -6.08 -13.62 -7.38
CA ASN A 81 -4.75 -13.80 -8.00
C ASN A 81 -3.79 -12.63 -7.69
N ASN A 82 -3.78 -12.21 -6.42
CA ASN A 82 -2.97 -11.11 -5.89
C ASN A 82 -3.18 -9.75 -6.57
N ALA A 83 -4.39 -9.50 -7.08
CA ALA A 83 -4.78 -8.16 -7.53
C ALA A 83 -4.77 -7.20 -6.34
N ILE A 84 -4.21 -6.01 -6.53
CA ILE A 84 -4.06 -5.05 -5.44
C ILE A 84 -5.38 -4.35 -5.18
N GLN A 85 -5.75 -4.31 -3.91
CA GLN A 85 -6.89 -3.57 -3.39
C GLN A 85 -6.39 -2.47 -2.47
N VAL A 86 -7.09 -1.33 -2.48
CA VAL A 86 -6.86 -0.25 -1.52
C VAL A 86 -8.18 0.07 -0.85
N LEU A 87 -8.18 -0.03 0.49
CA LEU A 87 -9.33 0.28 1.33
C LEU A 87 -9.14 1.63 2.00
N ARG A 88 -10.24 2.31 2.28
CA ARG A 88 -10.30 3.58 3.01
C ARG A 88 -11.07 3.41 4.32
N ASN A 89 -10.64 4.12 5.35
CA ASN A 89 -11.32 4.23 6.63
C ASN A 89 -11.24 5.66 7.16
N THR A 90 -12.39 6.33 7.27
CA THR A 90 -12.51 7.77 7.61
C THR A 90 -12.72 8.06 9.10
N GLY A 91 -12.70 7.03 9.96
CA GLY A 91 -12.98 7.21 11.39
C GLY A 91 -12.06 6.43 12.32
N GLY A 92 -10.98 5.85 11.79
CA GLY A 92 -10.07 4.99 12.55
C GLY A 92 -10.77 3.81 13.23
N ASN A 93 -11.96 3.42 12.79
CA ASN A 93 -12.79 2.38 13.39
C ASN A 93 -12.71 1.10 12.54
N THR A 94 -13.72 0.23 12.55
CA THR A 94 -13.67 -1.06 11.82
C THR A 94 -14.33 -1.04 10.45
N ALA A 95 -14.98 0.06 10.07
CA ALA A 95 -15.70 0.15 8.82
C ALA A 95 -14.75 0.56 7.69
N TRP A 96 -14.37 -0.40 6.86
CA TRP A 96 -13.57 -0.14 5.66
C TRP A 96 -14.46 -0.09 4.42
N THR A 97 -14.09 0.75 3.46
CA THR A 97 -14.69 0.78 2.12
C THR A 97 -13.61 0.64 1.07
N GLN A 98 -13.96 0.17 -0.12
CA GLN A 98 -13.02 0.23 -1.24
C GLN A 98 -12.78 1.68 -1.63
N LEU A 99 -11.51 2.09 -1.75
CA LEU A 99 -11.15 3.40 -2.29
C LEU A 99 -11.55 3.48 -3.76
N THR A 100 -11.20 2.44 -4.51
CA THR A 100 -11.60 2.20 -5.91
C THR A 100 -11.90 0.72 -6.12
N ALA A 101 -12.48 0.36 -7.26
CA ALA A 101 -12.29 -1.00 -7.79
C ALA A 101 -10.78 -1.32 -7.85
N ALA A 102 -10.42 -2.61 -7.93
CA ALA A 102 -9.02 -3.09 -7.94
C ALA A 102 -8.09 -2.14 -8.70
N VAL A 103 -6.87 -1.92 -8.19
CA VAL A 103 -5.89 -1.06 -8.86
C VAL A 103 -5.67 -1.60 -10.27
N LYS A 104 -5.79 -0.72 -11.26
CA LYS A 104 -5.62 -1.06 -12.68
C LYS A 104 -4.52 -0.22 -13.29
N SER A 105 -3.72 -0.83 -14.16
CA SER A 105 -2.78 -0.12 -15.03
C SER A 105 -3.51 0.65 -16.12
N ALA A 106 -2.79 1.45 -16.90
CA ALA A 106 -3.39 2.30 -17.95
C ALA A 106 -4.20 1.51 -19.01
N ASN A 107 -3.83 0.25 -19.26
CA ASN A 107 -4.54 -0.67 -20.15
C ASN A 107 -5.76 -1.38 -19.50
N GLY A 108 -6.16 -0.95 -18.30
CA GLY A 108 -7.33 -1.47 -17.57
C GLY A 108 -7.13 -2.85 -16.92
N GLN A 109 -5.92 -3.41 -16.94
CA GLN A 109 -5.62 -4.69 -16.32
C GLN A 109 -5.37 -4.54 -14.81
N PRO A 110 -5.83 -5.47 -13.96
CA PRO A 110 -5.51 -5.44 -12.54
C PRO A 110 -4.00 -5.48 -12.31
N VAL A 111 -3.49 -4.57 -11.49
CA VAL A 111 -2.12 -4.57 -10.99
C VAL A 111 -1.97 -5.69 -9.97
N ARG A 112 -0.89 -6.46 -10.07
CA ARG A 112 -0.63 -7.65 -9.24
C ARG A 112 0.79 -7.62 -8.71
N THR A 113 0.99 -8.22 -7.54
CA THR A 113 2.33 -8.47 -6.98
C THR A 113 2.36 -9.82 -6.26
N HIS A 114 3.52 -10.48 -6.24
CA HIS A 114 3.76 -11.68 -5.45
C HIS A 114 4.88 -11.49 -4.41
N SER A 115 5.29 -10.25 -4.17
CA SER A 115 6.45 -9.97 -3.32
C SER A 115 6.18 -8.81 -2.36
N ALA A 116 6.11 -7.58 -2.84
CA ALA A 116 6.02 -6.39 -1.99
C ALA A 116 5.11 -5.32 -2.60
N LEU A 117 4.48 -4.57 -1.70
CA LEU A 117 3.76 -3.33 -2.01
C LEU A 117 4.01 -2.31 -0.89
N SER A 118 3.92 -1.03 -1.23
CA SER A 118 3.97 0.09 -0.29
C SER A 118 3.08 1.22 -0.78
N LEU A 119 2.48 1.97 0.15
CA LEU A 119 1.80 3.23 -0.09
C LEU A 119 2.65 4.38 0.45
N VAL A 120 2.57 5.55 -0.18
CA VAL A 120 3.15 6.81 0.31
C VAL A 120 2.30 7.99 -0.14
N GLU A 121 2.27 9.06 0.65
CA GLU A 121 1.72 10.35 0.21
C GLU A 121 2.83 11.19 -0.44
N TYR A 122 2.54 11.75 -1.61
CA TYR A 122 3.43 12.62 -2.37
C TYR A 122 2.65 13.73 -3.06
N GLY A 123 3.01 14.99 -2.81
CA GLY A 123 2.41 16.13 -3.52
C GLY A 123 0.87 16.19 -3.44
N GLY A 124 0.28 15.74 -2.33
CA GLY A 124 -1.18 15.63 -2.17
C GLY A 124 -1.83 14.49 -2.97
N ALA A 125 -1.05 13.54 -3.46
CA ALA A 125 -1.47 12.31 -4.10
C ALA A 125 -1.02 11.08 -3.30
N VAL A 126 -1.67 9.95 -3.54
CA VAL A 126 -1.25 8.66 -3.00
C VAL A 126 -0.50 7.91 -4.08
N VAL A 127 0.71 7.45 -3.79
CA VAL A 127 1.50 6.62 -4.69
C VAL A 127 1.55 5.21 -4.13
N LEU A 128 1.19 4.25 -4.97
CA LEU A 128 1.37 2.83 -4.75
C LEU A 128 2.65 2.39 -5.46
N VAL A 129 3.52 1.69 -4.73
CA VAL A 129 4.76 1.10 -5.23
C VAL A 129 4.65 -0.40 -5.11
N VAL A 130 4.93 -1.12 -6.20
CA VAL A 130 4.77 -2.56 -6.29
C VAL A 130 5.94 -3.17 -7.03
N ASN A 131 6.22 -4.44 -6.80
CA ASN A 131 7.09 -5.21 -7.68
C ASN A 131 6.38 -6.41 -8.33
N ASP A 132 6.77 -6.74 -9.55
CA ASP A 132 6.32 -7.97 -10.21
C ASP A 132 7.14 -9.20 -9.75
N ASN A 133 6.85 -10.36 -10.35
CA ASN A 133 7.53 -11.62 -10.04
C ASN A 133 9.00 -11.63 -10.47
N ASN A 134 9.38 -10.75 -11.40
CA ASN A 134 10.76 -10.58 -11.83
C ASN A 134 11.52 -9.60 -10.92
N GLY A 135 10.80 -8.94 -10.01
CA GLY A 135 11.30 -7.92 -9.11
C GLY A 135 11.29 -6.52 -9.72
N ASN A 136 10.78 -6.32 -10.93
CA ASN A 136 10.66 -4.99 -11.54
C ASN A 136 9.73 -4.12 -10.71
N ILE A 137 10.18 -2.91 -10.37
CA ILE A 137 9.39 -1.95 -9.60
C ILE A 137 8.48 -1.16 -10.53
N TYR A 138 7.21 -1.05 -10.17
CA TYR A 138 6.21 -0.22 -10.82
C TYR A 138 5.56 0.70 -9.81
N THR A 139 5.08 1.84 -10.29
CA THR A 139 4.41 2.83 -9.47
C THR A 139 3.12 3.30 -10.11
N HIS A 140 2.11 3.52 -9.26
CA HIS A 140 0.80 3.98 -9.66
C HIS A 140 0.37 5.13 -8.77
N GLY A 141 -0.01 6.25 -9.36
CA GLY A 141 -0.56 7.41 -8.65
C GLY A 141 -2.08 7.30 -8.58
N TYR A 142 -2.66 7.63 -7.43
CA TYR A 142 -4.10 7.80 -7.29
C TYR A 142 -4.46 9.25 -7.61
N GLU A 143 -5.41 9.45 -8.50
CA GLU A 143 -5.99 10.74 -8.85
C GLU A 143 -7.35 10.90 -8.13
N PRO A 144 -7.45 11.61 -6.99
CA PRO A 144 -8.67 11.64 -6.19
C PRO A 144 -9.86 12.25 -6.94
N LYS A 145 -9.62 13.26 -7.78
CA LYS A 145 -10.67 13.93 -8.57
C LYS A 145 -11.30 13.01 -9.62
N ALA A 146 -10.49 12.15 -10.24
CA ALA A 146 -10.93 11.18 -11.25
C ALA A 146 -11.27 9.81 -10.65
N ASN A 147 -11.05 9.63 -9.35
CA ASN A 147 -11.23 8.39 -8.60
C ASN A 147 -10.63 7.15 -9.30
N ARG A 148 -9.38 7.28 -9.78
CA ARG A 148 -8.69 6.22 -10.53
C ARG A 148 -7.20 6.18 -10.20
N TRP A 149 -6.60 5.04 -10.53
CA TRP A 149 -5.15 4.87 -10.53
C TRP A 149 -4.60 5.09 -11.94
N VAL A 150 -3.44 5.71 -12.03
CA VAL A 150 -2.69 5.93 -13.27
C VAL A 150 -1.28 5.41 -13.12
N ASP A 151 -0.72 4.88 -14.19
CA ASP A 151 0.69 4.49 -14.21
C ASP A 151 1.54 5.74 -14.00
N TYR A 152 2.40 5.69 -13.00
CA TYR A 152 3.29 6.78 -12.65
C TYR A 152 4.70 6.30 -12.93
N LEU A 153 5.40 6.92 -13.89
CA LEU A 153 6.78 6.54 -14.16
C LEU A 153 7.68 7.27 -13.18
N ILE A 154 8.48 6.53 -12.43
CA ILE A 154 9.51 7.12 -11.56
C ILE A 154 10.89 6.79 -12.11
N SER A 155 11.77 7.78 -12.18
CA SER A 155 13.19 7.62 -12.46
C SER A 155 14.01 7.78 -11.18
N GLY A 156 14.71 6.73 -10.74
CA GLY A 156 15.57 6.78 -9.55
C GLY A 156 17.01 6.36 -9.85
N THR A 157 17.97 6.91 -9.12
CA THR A 157 19.38 6.48 -9.20
C THR A 157 19.61 5.25 -8.34
N SER A 158 20.31 4.24 -8.85
CA SER A 158 20.92 3.23 -7.98
C SER A 158 22.35 3.68 -7.68
N ASN A 159 22.71 3.75 -6.40
CA ASN A 159 24.07 4.08 -5.95
C ASN A 159 24.68 5.38 -6.53
N GLY A 160 23.89 6.45 -6.69
CA GLY A 160 24.39 7.76 -7.16
C GLY A 160 24.76 7.82 -8.64
N ASN A 161 24.58 6.73 -9.39
CA ASN A 161 24.74 6.70 -10.84
C ASN A 161 23.37 6.86 -11.52
N GLY A 162 23.37 7.49 -12.70
CA GLY A 162 22.17 7.69 -13.53
C GLY A 162 21.43 6.38 -13.83
N VAL A 163 20.12 6.47 -14.01
CA VAL A 163 19.20 5.33 -14.11
C VAL A 163 19.44 4.51 -15.38
N SER A 164 19.62 3.18 -15.24
CA SER A 164 19.28 2.22 -16.29
C SER A 164 18.00 1.48 -15.87
N ALA A 165 16.88 1.78 -16.52
CA ALA A 165 15.63 1.06 -16.29
C ALA A 165 15.74 -0.42 -16.75
N PRO A 166 15.05 -1.38 -16.09
CA PRO A 166 14.21 -1.24 -14.89
C PRO A 166 14.95 -1.50 -13.56
N LEU A 167 14.61 -0.73 -12.51
CA LEU A 167 15.06 -1.00 -11.14
C LEU A 167 14.36 -2.24 -10.59
N GLN A 168 15.11 -3.10 -9.89
CA GLN A 168 14.61 -4.37 -9.38
C GLN A 168 14.87 -4.59 -7.89
N THR A 169 13.88 -5.15 -7.18
CA THR A 169 14.05 -5.66 -5.81
C THR A 169 13.30 -6.98 -5.60
N LYS A 170 13.82 -7.81 -4.69
CA LYS A 170 13.12 -8.99 -4.15
C LYS A 170 12.61 -8.76 -2.71
N TYR A 171 12.91 -7.61 -2.13
CA TYR A 171 12.72 -7.31 -0.72
C TYR A 171 11.62 -6.27 -0.51
N GLY A 172 11.33 -5.96 0.75
CA GLY A 172 10.32 -4.97 1.10
C GLY A 172 10.61 -3.60 0.47
N LEU A 173 9.55 -2.95 0.02
CA LEU A 173 9.57 -1.57 -0.46
C LEU A 173 9.24 -0.67 0.73
N SER A 174 10.07 0.35 0.98
CA SER A 174 9.81 1.35 2.02
C SER A 174 9.69 2.71 1.35
N ALA A 175 8.46 3.13 1.06
CA ALA A 175 8.22 4.44 0.50
C ALA A 175 8.11 5.49 1.63
N VAL A 176 8.79 6.62 1.45
CA VAL A 176 8.87 7.73 2.42
C VAL A 176 8.78 9.05 1.67
N SER A 177 8.26 10.10 2.32
CA SER A 177 8.30 11.45 1.78
C SER A 177 9.23 12.33 2.61
N PHE A 178 10.01 13.18 1.94
CA PHE A 178 10.94 14.11 2.59
C PHE A 178 11.10 15.38 1.74
N GLY A 179 10.98 16.56 2.37
CA GLY A 179 11.16 17.83 1.67
C GLY A 179 10.14 18.11 0.55
N GLY A 180 9.01 17.39 0.52
CA GLY A 180 8.01 17.47 -0.54
C GLY A 180 8.18 16.41 -1.63
N ASP A 181 9.31 15.71 -1.66
CA ASP A 181 9.60 14.62 -2.60
C ASP A 181 9.24 13.25 -2.02
N ALA A 182 8.88 12.30 -2.89
CA ALA A 182 8.74 10.91 -2.49
C ALA A 182 9.94 10.07 -2.91
N TYR A 183 10.37 9.25 -1.96
CA TYR A 183 11.50 8.35 -2.07
C TYR A 183 11.01 6.93 -1.85
N VAL A 184 11.56 5.99 -2.60
CA VAL A 184 11.41 4.56 -2.33
C VAL A 184 12.78 4.04 -1.93
N VAL A 185 12.90 3.61 -0.69
CA VAL A 185 14.06 2.87 -0.21
C VAL A 185 13.81 1.39 -0.47
N PHE A 186 14.77 0.75 -1.14
CA PHE A 186 14.70 -0.68 -1.47
C PHE A 186 16.09 -1.29 -1.47
N THR A 187 16.14 -2.63 -1.39
CA THR A 187 17.39 -3.37 -1.60
C THR A 187 17.47 -3.78 -3.06
N ASP A 188 18.47 -3.30 -3.79
CA ASP A 188 18.66 -3.64 -5.20
C ASP A 188 18.97 -5.13 -5.35
N LYS A 189 18.25 -5.79 -6.26
CA LYS A 189 18.38 -7.22 -6.55
C LYS A 189 19.76 -7.60 -7.11
N ALA A 190 20.42 -6.71 -7.86
CA ALA A 190 21.67 -7.01 -8.55
C ALA A 190 22.88 -7.11 -7.60
N ASN A 191 22.91 -6.28 -6.56
CA ASN A 191 24.08 -6.15 -5.67
C ASN A 191 23.73 -6.27 -4.18
N GLY A 192 22.44 -6.37 -3.82
CA GLY A 192 22.00 -6.42 -2.42
C GLY A 192 22.19 -5.10 -1.66
N ALA A 193 22.50 -4.00 -2.35
CA ALA A 193 22.77 -2.71 -1.73
C ALA A 193 21.48 -1.93 -1.46
N PRO A 194 21.39 -1.18 -0.35
CA PRO A 194 20.35 -0.18 -0.16
C PRO A 194 20.41 0.85 -1.28
N SER A 195 19.28 1.08 -1.95
CA SER A 195 19.10 2.05 -3.02
C SER A 195 17.92 2.94 -2.71
N ILE A 196 17.97 4.17 -3.24
CA ILE A 196 16.92 5.17 -3.06
C ILE A 196 16.46 5.61 -4.44
N MET A 197 15.18 5.41 -4.73
CA MET A 197 14.52 5.94 -5.92
C MET A 197 13.83 7.25 -5.55
N THR A 198 14.02 8.30 -6.34
CA THR A 198 13.30 9.58 -6.25
C THR A 198 12.17 9.62 -7.26
N THR A 199 10.95 10.02 -6.90
CA THR A 199 9.88 10.30 -7.88
C THR A 199 10.33 11.34 -8.90
N ALA A 200 10.32 11.02 -10.20
CA ALA A 200 10.21 12.07 -11.20
C ALA A 200 8.75 12.52 -11.27
N THR A 201 8.54 13.83 -11.33
CA THR A 201 7.24 14.40 -11.67
C THR A 201 6.82 13.88 -13.05
N GLY A 202 5.60 13.34 -13.12
CA GLY A 202 5.02 12.75 -14.34
C GLY A 202 5.10 13.68 -15.56
N THR A 203 5.15 13.05 -16.73
CA THR A 203 5.04 13.68 -18.07
C THR A 203 3.66 14.26 -18.32
#